data_AF-X1JIX0-F1
#
_entry.id   AF-X1JIX0-F1
#
_cell.length_a   1.000
_cell.length_b   1.000
_cell.length_c   1.000
_cell.angle_alpha   90.00
_cell.angle_beta   90.00
_cell.angle_gamma   90.00
#
_symmetry.space_group_name_H-M   'P 1'
#
loop_
_entity.id
_entity.type
_entity.pdbx_description
1 polymer ?
#
loop_
_entity_poly.entity_id
_entity_poly.type
_entity_poly.pdbx_seq_one_letter_code
_entity_poly.pdbx_strand_id
1 'polypeptide(L)'
;SEGWNHSDDEMYYCGYWGLYRYALNDTLKAKFKDAIIDHWEAERPEKEGLWNIMTALVGAKEFDLEEAIWYLQEYPLDLINWTVKNSQRKDIEKIEPNFRGQTIKEVLPPDELGISRHNANRFDLNDNGGGRSENSAGDIWLLPYWIGRYLGVISPPEGDR
;
A
#
# COMPACT_ATOMS: atom_id res chain seq x y z
N SER A 1 -9.61 -19.05 -13.58
CA SER A 1 -8.62 -17.97 -13.41
C SER A 1 -8.40 -17.82 -11.93
N GLU A 2 -7.19 -18.06 -11.45
CA GLU A 2 -6.81 -17.66 -10.08
C GLU A 2 -6.75 -16.13 -10.10
N GLY A 3 -7.47 -15.48 -9.18
CA GLY A 3 -7.47 -14.02 -9.07
C GLY A 3 -6.10 -13.50 -8.63
N TRP A 4 -5.90 -12.20 -8.72
CA TRP A 4 -4.71 -11.54 -8.19
C TRP A 4 -4.51 -11.86 -6.71
N ASN A 5 -3.29 -12.26 -6.32
CA ASN A 5 -2.96 -12.65 -4.95
C ASN A 5 -2.12 -11.56 -4.27
N HIS A 6 -2.79 -10.77 -3.43
CA HIS A 6 -2.16 -9.66 -2.70
C HIS A 6 -1.06 -10.09 -1.70
N SER A 7 -1.03 -11.36 -1.30
CA SER A 7 0.09 -11.89 -0.50
C SER A 7 1.37 -12.09 -1.30
N ASP A 8 1.26 -12.36 -2.60
CA ASP A 8 2.44 -12.43 -3.46
C ASP A 8 3.03 -11.03 -3.67
N ASP A 9 2.18 -9.99 -3.70
CA ASP A 9 2.63 -8.60 -3.78
C ASP A 9 3.55 -8.24 -2.62
N GLU A 10 3.09 -8.47 -1.38
CA GLU A 10 3.87 -8.18 -0.18
C GLU A 10 5.21 -8.91 -0.18
N MET A 11 5.22 -10.18 -0.59
CA MET A 11 6.44 -10.97 -0.70
C MET A 11 7.40 -10.39 -1.76
N TYR A 12 6.89 -10.05 -2.95
CA TYR A 12 7.71 -9.51 -4.04
C TYR A 12 8.34 -8.17 -3.65
N TYR A 13 7.55 -7.26 -3.09
CA TYR A 13 8.03 -5.96 -2.65
C TYR A 13 9.09 -6.05 -1.55
N CYS A 14 8.91 -6.93 -0.56
CA CYS A 14 9.96 -7.20 0.44
C CYS A 14 11.24 -7.75 -0.21
N GLY A 15 11.11 -8.61 -1.24
CA GLY A 15 12.24 -9.13 -2.01
C GLY A 15 12.94 -8.07 -2.87
N TYR A 16 12.19 -7.17 -3.49
CA TYR A 16 12.69 -6.11 -4.37
C TYR A 16 13.71 -5.20 -3.69
N TRP A 17 13.55 -4.95 -2.39
CA TRP A 17 14.52 -4.21 -1.60
C TRP A 17 15.94 -4.75 -1.75
N GLY A 18 16.10 -6.06 -1.54
CA GLY A 18 17.38 -6.74 -1.65
C GLY A 18 17.84 -6.88 -3.10
N LEU A 19 16.94 -7.31 -3.99
CA LEU A 19 17.24 -7.57 -5.40
C LEU A 19 17.78 -6.33 -6.10
N TYR A 20 17.14 -5.18 -5.92
CA TYR A 20 17.56 -3.94 -6.59
C TYR A 20 18.85 -3.35 -5.98
N ARG A 21 18.95 -3.29 -4.65
CA ARG A 21 20.12 -2.70 -3.96
C ARG A 21 21.39 -3.49 -4.17
N TYR A 22 21.28 -4.82 -4.19
CA TYR A 22 22.39 -5.75 -4.26
C TYR A 22 22.40 -6.57 -5.57
N ALA A 23 21.86 -5.99 -6.64
CA ALA A 23 21.89 -6.59 -7.97
C ALA A 23 23.34 -6.94 -8.36
N LEU A 24 23.55 -8.15 -8.89
CA LEU A 24 24.90 -8.66 -9.19
C LEU A 24 25.59 -7.93 -10.35
N ASN A 25 24.83 -7.24 -11.19
CA ASN A 25 25.30 -6.44 -12.31
C ASN A 25 24.23 -5.42 -12.75
N ASP A 26 24.64 -4.47 -13.60
CA ASP A 26 23.77 -3.39 -14.08
C ASP A 26 22.58 -3.90 -14.90
N THR A 27 22.75 -5.00 -15.66
CA THR A 27 21.66 -5.61 -16.43
C THR A 27 20.55 -6.11 -15.51
N LEU A 28 20.90 -6.79 -14.42
CA LEU A 28 19.92 -7.24 -13.43
C LEU A 28 19.29 -6.06 -12.70
N LYS A 29 20.10 -5.05 -12.35
CA LYS A 29 19.59 -3.85 -11.68
C LYS A 29 18.54 -3.11 -12.51
N ALA A 30 18.77 -3.00 -13.83
CA ALA A 30 17.80 -2.44 -14.77
C ALA A 30 16.52 -3.28 -14.82
N LYS A 31 16.63 -4.62 -14.95
CA LYS A 31 15.46 -5.51 -14.96
C LYS A 31 14.64 -5.45 -13.67
N PHE A 32 15.29 -5.38 -12.51
CA PHE A 32 14.58 -5.23 -11.24
C PHE A 32 13.89 -3.88 -11.14
N LYS A 33 14.52 -2.80 -11.64
CA LYS A 33 13.86 -1.50 -11.73
C LYS A 33 12.59 -1.58 -12.59
N ASP A 34 12.68 -2.17 -13.77
CA ASP A 34 11.53 -2.31 -14.67
C ASP A 34 10.40 -3.12 -14.01
N ALA A 35 10.74 -4.23 -13.35
CA ALA A 35 9.76 -5.05 -12.63
C ALA A 35 9.09 -4.32 -11.46
N ILE A 36 9.85 -3.54 -10.68
CA ILE A 36 9.31 -2.72 -9.58
C ILE A 36 8.33 -1.67 -10.12
N ILE A 37 8.67 -1.01 -11.24
CA ILE A 37 7.80 0.00 -11.84
C ILE A 37 6.52 -0.63 -12.40
N ASP A 38 6.63 -1.74 -13.12
CA ASP A 38 5.48 -2.47 -13.68
C ASP A 38 4.52 -2.95 -12.58
N HIS A 39 5.07 -3.50 -11.49
CA HIS A 39 4.28 -3.95 -10.34
C HIS A 39 3.63 -2.77 -9.60
N TRP A 40 4.36 -1.67 -9.41
CA TRP A 40 3.78 -0.45 -8.86
C TRP A 40 2.64 0.07 -9.73
N GLU A 41 2.81 0.18 -11.05
CA GLU A 41 1.78 0.61 -11.99
C GLU A 41 0.50 -0.22 -11.89
N ALA A 42 0.64 -1.53 -11.68
CA ALA A 42 -0.48 -2.42 -11.42
C ALA A 42 -1.21 -2.08 -10.11
N GLU A 43 -0.47 -1.85 -9.02
CA GLU A 43 -0.99 -1.60 -7.66
C GLU A 43 -1.46 -0.16 -7.41
N ARG A 44 -1.16 0.81 -8.28
CA ARG A 44 -1.55 2.23 -8.13
C ARG A 44 -3.01 2.47 -7.71
N PRO A 45 -4.03 1.74 -8.24
CA PRO A 45 -5.42 1.95 -7.84
C PRO A 45 -5.66 1.78 -6.33
N GLU A 46 -4.85 0.98 -5.65
CA GLU A 46 -4.97 0.76 -4.21
C GLU A 46 -4.42 1.91 -3.38
N LYS A 47 -3.67 2.87 -3.95
CA LYS A 47 -3.06 3.99 -3.21
C LYS A 47 -2.36 3.53 -1.93
N GLU A 48 -1.65 2.41 -2.02
CA GLU A 48 -1.02 1.73 -0.89
C GLU A 48 0.28 2.45 -0.51
N GLY A 49 0.44 2.77 0.78
CA GLY A 49 1.51 3.65 1.25
C GLY A 49 2.91 3.05 1.12
N LEU A 50 3.07 1.76 1.41
CA LEU A 50 4.35 1.07 1.34
C LEU A 50 4.81 0.86 -0.10
N TRP A 51 3.93 0.44 -1.01
CA TRP A 51 4.24 0.25 -2.42
C TRP A 51 4.67 1.55 -3.08
N ASN A 52 3.89 2.61 -2.90
CA ASN A 52 4.20 3.93 -3.45
C ASN A 52 5.56 4.47 -2.94
N ILE A 53 5.84 4.35 -1.64
CA ILE A 53 7.12 4.80 -1.08
C ILE A 53 8.29 3.95 -1.59
N MET A 54 8.11 2.63 -1.71
CA MET A 54 9.18 1.76 -2.19
C MET A 54 9.51 1.97 -3.66
N THR A 55 8.59 2.50 -4.48
CA THR A 55 8.93 2.91 -5.86
C THR A 55 10.04 3.97 -5.90
N ALA A 56 10.20 4.80 -4.85
CA ALA A 56 11.32 5.73 -4.75
C ALA A 56 12.69 5.02 -4.68
N LEU A 57 12.74 3.75 -4.26
CA LEU A 57 13.97 2.95 -4.16
C LEU A 57 14.74 2.93 -5.49
N VAL A 58 14.02 2.91 -6.62
CA VAL A 58 14.62 2.77 -7.96
C VAL A 58 14.95 4.11 -8.62
N GLY A 59 14.86 5.21 -7.87
CA GLY A 59 15.05 6.57 -8.36
C GLY A 59 14.02 6.93 -9.44
N ALA A 60 12.76 6.52 -9.25
CA ALA A 60 11.65 7.00 -10.07
C ALA A 60 11.52 8.52 -9.88
N LYS A 61 11.36 9.26 -10.98
CA LYS A 61 11.20 10.73 -10.93
C LYS A 61 9.82 11.13 -10.44
N GLU A 62 8.82 10.34 -10.79
CA GLU A 62 7.43 10.49 -10.40
C GLU A 62 7.02 9.16 -9.74
N PHE A 63 6.43 9.28 -8.57
CA PHE A 63 5.80 8.20 -7.83
C PHE A 63 4.69 8.85 -6.98
N ASP A 64 3.71 8.05 -6.59
CA ASP A 64 2.48 8.49 -5.93
C ASP A 64 2.73 8.84 -4.43
N LEU A 65 3.62 9.82 -4.19
CA LEU A 65 4.02 10.26 -2.85
C LEU A 65 2.85 10.92 -2.11
N GLU A 66 2.03 11.69 -2.80
CA GLU A 66 0.88 12.37 -2.19
C GLU A 66 -0.14 11.33 -1.69
N GLU A 67 -0.37 10.27 -2.46
CA GLU A 67 -1.22 9.14 -2.10
C GLU A 67 -0.63 8.35 -0.93
N ALA A 68 0.70 8.19 -0.87
CA ALA A 68 1.36 7.56 0.27
C ALA A 68 1.25 8.39 1.55
N ILE A 69 1.37 9.71 1.44
CA ILE A 69 1.17 10.64 2.57
C ILE A 69 -0.29 10.60 3.01
N TRP A 70 -1.24 10.66 2.07
CA TRP A 70 -2.66 10.52 2.34
C TRP A 70 -2.97 9.20 3.06
N TYR A 71 -2.40 8.08 2.60
CA TYR A 71 -2.51 6.79 3.28
C TYR A 71 -2.05 6.88 4.74
N LEU A 72 -0.86 7.46 4.99
CA LEU A 72 -0.31 7.58 6.34
C LEU A 72 -1.11 8.55 7.23
N GLN A 73 -1.70 9.59 6.66
CA GLN A 73 -2.49 10.59 7.40
C GLN A 73 -3.87 10.06 7.80
N GLU A 74 -4.52 9.34 6.89
CA GLU A 74 -5.84 8.76 7.12
C GLU A 74 -5.75 7.39 7.82
N TYR A 75 -4.56 6.80 7.98
CA TYR A 75 -4.48 5.51 8.67
C TYR A 75 -4.92 5.64 10.13
N PRO A 76 -5.89 4.84 10.59
CA PRO A 76 -6.42 4.98 11.94
C PRO A 76 -5.37 4.62 13.00
N LEU A 77 -5.36 5.39 14.09
CA LEU A 77 -4.53 5.10 15.27
C LEU A 77 -5.06 3.92 16.09
N ASP A 78 -6.37 3.67 16.02
CA ASP A 78 -7.01 2.50 16.64
C ASP A 78 -6.90 1.31 15.70
N LEU A 79 -6.17 0.28 16.13
CA LEU A 79 -5.90 -0.92 15.33
C LEU A 79 -6.80 -2.09 15.70
N ILE A 80 -7.83 -1.84 16.52
CA ILE A 80 -8.86 -2.82 16.81
C ILE A 80 -9.62 -3.14 15.53
N ASN A 81 -9.78 -4.43 15.25
CA ASN A 81 -10.56 -4.91 14.12
C ASN A 81 -12.06 -4.76 14.42
N TRP A 82 -12.61 -3.60 14.09
CA TRP A 82 -14.04 -3.32 14.20
C TRP A 82 -14.84 -3.93 13.06
N THR A 83 -16.16 -4.05 13.24
CA THR A 83 -17.05 -4.40 12.13
C THR A 83 -17.25 -3.17 11.24
N VAL A 84 -16.94 -3.30 9.95
CA VAL A 84 -17.07 -2.26 8.93
C VAL A 84 -18.08 -2.68 7.87
N LYS A 85 -18.97 -1.77 7.45
CA LYS A 85 -20.04 -2.04 6.47
C LYS A 85 -20.23 -0.91 5.46
N ASN A 86 -19.35 -0.84 4.46
CA ASN A 86 -19.44 0.18 3.40
C ASN A 86 -20.21 -0.25 2.16
N SER A 87 -20.47 -1.54 1.94
CA SER A 87 -21.08 -1.99 0.66
C SER A 87 -22.51 -1.48 0.40
N GLN A 88 -23.16 -0.92 1.42
CA GLN A 88 -24.49 -0.30 1.40
C GLN A 88 -24.46 1.22 1.11
N ARG A 89 -23.28 1.84 1.12
CA ARG A 89 -23.11 3.26 0.80
C ARG A 89 -23.54 3.54 -0.64
N LYS A 90 -24.28 4.63 -0.83
CA LYS A 90 -24.86 5.02 -2.12
C LYS A 90 -23.99 5.97 -2.92
N ASP A 91 -23.04 6.59 -2.25
CA ASP A 91 -22.03 7.50 -2.80
C ASP A 91 -20.88 6.76 -3.49
N ILE A 92 -20.76 5.44 -3.30
CA ILE A 92 -19.69 4.61 -3.87
C ILE A 92 -20.05 4.16 -5.30
N GLU A 93 -19.20 4.50 -6.27
CA GLU A 93 -19.29 4.03 -7.65
C GLU A 93 -18.63 2.64 -7.79
N LYS A 94 -19.45 1.60 -8.00
CA LYS A 94 -18.99 0.22 -8.23
C LYS A 94 -18.57 0.04 -9.68
N ILE A 95 -17.62 -0.87 -9.92
CA ILE A 95 -17.14 -1.22 -11.25
C ILE A 95 -17.35 -2.70 -11.56
N GLU A 96 -17.22 -3.05 -12.84
CA GLU A 96 -17.32 -4.44 -13.28
C GLU A 96 -16.15 -5.29 -12.74
N PRO A 97 -16.37 -6.60 -12.51
CA PRO A 97 -15.32 -7.51 -12.07
C PRO A 97 -14.10 -7.47 -12.98
N ASN A 98 -12.92 -7.46 -12.38
CA ASN A 98 -11.63 -7.45 -13.06
C ASN A 98 -10.67 -8.43 -12.37
N PHE A 99 -9.50 -8.61 -12.97
CA PHE A 99 -8.52 -9.59 -12.50
C PHE A 99 -7.91 -9.23 -11.12
N ARG A 100 -7.93 -7.95 -10.73
CA ARG A 100 -7.42 -7.45 -9.43
C ARG A 100 -8.40 -7.65 -8.28
N GLY A 101 -9.69 -7.83 -8.58
CA GLY A 101 -10.72 -7.78 -7.54
C GLY A 101 -11.01 -6.34 -7.07
N GLN A 102 -10.70 -5.33 -7.89
CA GLN A 102 -11.11 -3.95 -7.63
C GLN A 102 -12.63 -3.83 -7.78
N THR A 103 -13.35 -3.56 -6.69
CA THR A 103 -14.83 -3.54 -6.69
C THR A 103 -15.43 -2.15 -6.90
N ILE A 104 -14.63 -1.11 -6.65
CA ILE A 104 -15.05 0.30 -6.72
C ILE A 104 -14.04 1.12 -7.49
N LYS A 105 -14.48 2.24 -8.06
CA LYS A 105 -13.67 3.06 -8.95
C LYS A 105 -12.48 3.73 -8.26
N GLU A 106 -12.72 4.28 -7.07
CA GLU A 106 -11.72 4.93 -6.24
C GLU A 106 -11.67 4.21 -4.89
N VAL A 107 -10.47 3.84 -4.41
CA VAL A 107 -10.30 3.22 -3.09
C VAL A 107 -10.78 4.17 -1.99
N LEU A 108 -11.42 3.62 -0.96
CA LEU A 108 -11.84 4.41 0.21
C LEU A 108 -10.63 4.82 1.06
N PRO A 109 -10.74 5.93 1.82
CA PRO A 109 -9.80 6.27 2.87
C PRO A 109 -9.51 5.11 3.82
N PRO A 110 -8.25 4.90 4.25
CA PRO A 110 -7.87 3.87 5.21
C PRO A 110 -8.70 3.84 6.51
N ASP A 111 -9.08 5.00 7.06
CA ASP A 111 -9.93 5.13 8.26
C ASP A 111 -11.40 4.74 8.04
N GLU A 112 -11.84 4.65 6.79
CA GLU A 112 -13.17 4.15 6.44
C GLU A 112 -13.18 2.63 6.21
N LEU A 113 -12.01 1.98 6.12
CA LEU A 113 -11.87 0.55 5.86
C LEU A 113 -11.62 -0.26 7.15
N GLY A 114 -11.71 -1.59 7.04
CA GLY A 114 -11.20 -2.47 8.09
C GLY A 114 -9.68 -2.37 8.19
N ILE A 115 -9.12 -2.60 9.38
CA ILE A 115 -7.67 -2.59 9.57
C ILE A 115 -7.07 -3.77 8.82
N SER A 116 -6.18 -3.50 7.87
CA SER A 116 -5.61 -4.53 7.03
C SER A 116 -4.10 -4.38 6.88
N ARG A 117 -3.40 -5.50 6.66
CA ARG A 117 -1.98 -5.47 6.29
C ARG A 117 -1.84 -5.12 4.80
N HIS A 118 -0.60 -4.90 4.35
CA HIS A 118 -0.28 -4.55 2.96
C HIS A 118 -0.66 -5.64 1.94
N ASN A 119 -0.94 -6.87 2.39
CA ASN A 119 -1.37 -7.99 1.55
C ASN A 119 -2.89 -8.18 1.45
N ALA A 120 -3.68 -7.21 1.90
CA ALA A 120 -5.12 -7.25 1.77
C ALA A 120 -5.58 -6.47 0.54
N ASN A 121 -6.72 -6.86 -0.02
CA ASN A 121 -7.37 -6.09 -1.07
C ASN A 121 -8.07 -4.87 -0.45
N ARG A 122 -7.58 -3.66 -0.72
CA ARG A 122 -8.18 -2.43 -0.18
C ARG A 122 -9.58 -2.10 -0.73
N PHE A 123 -10.05 -2.83 -1.75
CA PHE A 123 -11.40 -2.72 -2.27
C PHE A 123 -12.42 -3.61 -1.55
N ASP A 124 -12.02 -4.29 -0.47
CA ASP A 124 -12.93 -5.00 0.42
C ASP A 124 -13.72 -4.01 1.30
N LEU A 125 -14.98 -3.81 0.94
CA LEU A 125 -15.84 -2.78 1.57
C LEU A 125 -16.40 -3.18 2.94
N ASN A 126 -16.17 -4.41 3.40
CA ASN A 126 -16.80 -4.93 4.60
C ASN A 126 -15.81 -5.74 5.43
N ASP A 127 -15.89 -5.57 6.75
CA ASP A 127 -15.16 -6.35 7.75
C ASP A 127 -16.15 -6.83 8.83
N ASN A 128 -15.88 -7.99 9.44
CA ASN A 128 -16.64 -8.57 10.55
C ASN A 128 -15.78 -8.75 11.81
N GLY A 129 -14.75 -7.93 12.02
CA GLY A 129 -13.80 -8.08 13.13
C GLY A 129 -14.42 -8.06 14.54
N GLY A 130 -15.54 -7.37 14.74
CA GLY A 130 -16.33 -7.43 15.97
C GLY A 130 -15.62 -6.92 17.24
N GLY A 131 -14.48 -6.23 17.10
CA GLY A 131 -13.71 -5.63 18.19
C GLY A 131 -13.01 -6.63 19.11
N ARG A 132 -12.70 -7.84 18.62
CA ARG A 132 -12.14 -8.94 19.44
C ARG A 132 -10.67 -9.24 19.18
N SER A 133 -10.06 -8.52 18.25
CA SER A 133 -8.65 -8.64 17.89
C SER A 133 -8.10 -7.27 17.52
N GLU A 134 -6.79 -7.16 17.52
CA GLU A 134 -6.05 -5.95 17.19
C GLU A 134 -4.88 -6.34 16.27
N ASN A 135 -4.57 -5.49 15.29
CA ASN A 135 -3.41 -5.67 14.42
C ASN A 135 -2.18 -4.98 15.01
N SER A 136 -1.00 -5.44 14.61
CA SER A 136 0.26 -4.78 14.99
C SER A 136 0.40 -3.45 14.24
N ALA A 137 0.78 -2.40 14.98
CA ALA A 137 1.08 -1.08 14.40
C ALA A 137 2.37 -1.05 13.58
N GLY A 138 3.29 -1.97 13.87
CA GLY A 138 4.68 -1.87 13.48
C GLY A 138 4.92 -2.10 11.99
N ASP A 139 4.22 -3.06 11.42
CA ASP A 139 4.28 -3.41 10.01
C ASP A 139 3.48 -2.43 9.16
N ILE A 140 2.29 -2.00 9.60
CA ILE A 140 1.37 -1.32 8.68
C ILE A 140 1.67 0.18 8.50
N TRP A 141 1.90 0.90 9.61
CA TRP A 141 2.14 2.34 9.55
C TRP A 141 3.63 2.71 9.67
N LEU A 142 4.33 2.09 10.63
CA LEU A 142 5.72 2.44 10.90
C LEU A 142 6.64 2.05 9.74
N LEU A 143 6.40 0.93 9.06
CA LEU A 143 7.23 0.49 7.94
C LEU A 143 7.25 1.47 6.76
N PRO A 144 6.11 1.85 6.14
CA PRO A 144 6.10 2.84 5.07
C PRO A 144 6.70 4.18 5.50
N TYR A 145 6.33 4.66 6.69
CA TYR A 145 6.85 5.92 7.22
C TYR A 145 8.39 5.89 7.34
N TRP A 146 8.96 4.88 8.01
CA TRP A 146 10.41 4.84 8.23
C TRP A 146 11.20 4.56 6.95
N ILE A 147 10.67 3.78 6.01
CA ILE A 147 11.28 3.64 4.68
C ILE A 147 11.28 4.99 3.97
N GLY A 148 10.17 5.73 3.99
CA GLY A 148 10.10 7.06 3.38
C GLY A 148 11.09 8.05 3.98
N ARG A 149 11.26 8.02 5.31
CA ARG A 149 12.28 8.79 6.03
C ARG A 149 13.70 8.38 5.64
N TYR A 150 13.95 7.08 5.52
CA TYR A 150 15.27 6.55 5.17
C TYR A 150 15.66 6.82 3.71
N LEU A 151 14.70 6.78 2.78
CA LEU A 151 14.89 7.15 1.38
C LEU A 151 14.92 8.68 1.16
N GLY A 152 14.60 9.47 2.19
CA GLY A 152 14.59 10.93 2.13
C GLY A 152 13.41 11.55 1.38
N VAL A 153 12.36 10.76 1.12
CA VAL A 153 11.13 11.23 0.45
C VAL A 153 10.10 11.76 1.44
N ILE A 154 10.25 11.43 2.72
CA ILE A 154 9.53 12.07 3.83
C ILE A 154 10.57 12.84 4.65
N SER A 155 10.35 14.15 4.84
CA SER A 155 11.23 15.01 5.62
C SER A 155 11.06 14.78 7.13
N PRO A 156 12.08 15.14 7.94
CA PRO A 156 11.84 15.36 9.37
C PRO A 156 10.78 16.45 9.58
N PRO A 157 10.06 16.43 10.71
CA PRO A 157 9.22 17.54 11.11
C PRO A 157 10.06 18.83 11.08
N GLU A 158 9.57 19.83 10.36
CA GLU A 158 10.09 21.18 10.43
C GLU A 158 9.56 21.78 11.73
N GLY A 159 10.41 21.83 12.76
CA GLY A 159 10.09 22.45 14.04
C GLY A 159 11.02 23.64 14.28
N ASP A 160 10.43 24.77 14.66
CA ASP A 160 11.15 25.85 15.34
C ASP A 160 11.84 25.25 16.57
N ARG A 161 13.17 25.17 16.51
CA ARG A 161 14.01 24.92 17.68
C ARG A 161 14.20 26.20 18.48
#